data_AF-A0A1H3E0H8-F1
#
_entry.id   AF-A0A1H3E0H8-F1
#
_cell.length_a   1.000
_cell.length_b   1.000
_cell.length_c   1.000
_cell.angle_alpha   90.00
_cell.angle_beta   90.00
_cell.angle_gamma   90.00
#
_symmetry.space_group_name_H-M   'P 1'
#
loop_
_entity.id
_entity.type
_entity.pdbx_description
1 polymer ?
#
loop_
_entity_poly.entity_id
_entity_poly.type
_entity_poly.pdbx_seq_one_letter_code
_entity_poly.pdbx_strand_id
1 'polypeptide(L)'
;MKHSMDPLLQEHKKVTAAGYLSVLLTAVTSFIGILNWLALRGLVIYLLGYYNVNPFSWQAIDYIMFISLGIGWLAYVYYSQFHFKKRALAGRVWKSFTRFLAVQLGLLFACGVPYFVLGSGNRPKDEWWLLASEGVGALVLTLLSIWLGRRASKASDR
;
A
#
# COMPACT_ATOMS: atom_id res chain seq x y z
N MET A 1 -21.01 -42.13 1.96
CA MET A 1 -19.55 -42.34 1.94
C MET A 1 -18.85 -40.99 1.89
N LYS A 2 -18.43 -40.47 3.04
CA LYS A 2 -17.69 -39.21 3.15
C LYS A 2 -16.23 -39.57 2.84
N HIS A 3 -15.75 -39.19 1.66
CA HIS A 3 -14.39 -39.44 1.21
C HIS A 3 -13.43 -38.89 2.29
N SER A 4 -12.77 -39.78 3.03
CA SER A 4 -11.70 -39.44 3.95
C SER A 4 -10.54 -38.91 3.12
N MET A 5 -10.59 -37.61 2.81
CA MET A 5 -9.54 -36.95 2.06
C MET A 5 -8.30 -36.90 2.95
N ASP A 6 -7.23 -37.51 2.45
CA ASP A 6 -5.96 -37.72 3.14
C ASP A 6 -5.47 -36.41 3.80
N PRO A 7 -5.23 -36.37 5.12
CA PRO A 7 -4.89 -35.14 5.85
C PRO A 7 -3.66 -34.43 5.27
N LEU A 8 -2.70 -35.17 4.71
CA LEU A 8 -1.52 -34.61 4.03
C LEU A 8 -1.90 -33.81 2.77
N LEU A 9 -2.90 -34.27 2.03
CA LEU A 9 -3.39 -33.58 0.84
C LEU A 9 -4.08 -32.25 1.20
N GLN A 10 -4.74 -32.19 2.37
CA GLN A 10 -5.38 -30.96 2.86
C GLN A 10 -4.35 -29.91 3.33
N GLU A 11 -3.30 -30.34 4.02
CA GLU A 11 -2.16 -29.50 4.42
C GLU A 11 -1.50 -28.85 3.18
N HIS A 12 -1.16 -29.65 2.17
CA HIS A 12 -0.57 -29.15 0.94
C HIS A 12 -1.48 -28.16 0.20
N LYS A 13 -2.78 -28.46 0.09
CA LYS A 13 -3.76 -27.54 -0.55
C LYS A 13 -3.82 -26.19 0.18
N LYS A 14 -3.81 -26.18 1.52
CA LYS A 14 -3.83 -24.94 2.32
C LYS A 14 -2.57 -24.11 2.12
N VAL A 15 -1.39 -24.74 2.14
CA VAL A 15 -0.11 -24.03 1.93
C VAL A 15 -0.03 -23.44 0.52
N THR A 16 -0.47 -24.20 -0.50
CA THR A 16 -0.51 -23.74 -1.89
C THR A 16 -1.50 -22.59 -2.07
N ALA A 17 -2.71 -22.69 -1.52
CA ALA A 17 -3.69 -21.61 -1.58
C ALA A 17 -3.20 -20.33 -0.87
N ALA A 18 -2.57 -20.46 0.30
CA ALA A 18 -1.95 -19.34 1.00
C ALA A 18 -0.83 -18.68 0.17
N GLY A 19 -0.05 -19.48 -0.56
CA GLY A 19 0.97 -19.00 -1.48
C GLY A 19 0.38 -18.16 -2.62
N TYR A 20 -0.61 -18.69 -3.35
CA TYR A 20 -1.27 -17.95 -4.43
C TYR A 20 -1.93 -16.66 -3.93
N LEU A 21 -2.63 -16.73 -2.80
CA LEU A 21 -3.26 -15.55 -2.20
C LEU A 21 -2.22 -14.49 -1.82
N SER A 22 -1.08 -14.89 -1.24
CA SER A 22 -0.02 -13.92 -0.93
C SER A 22 0.55 -13.24 -2.17
N VAL A 23 0.79 -13.98 -3.26
CA VAL A 23 1.30 -13.42 -4.52
C VAL A 23 0.32 -12.39 -5.08
N LEU A 24 -0.97 -12.74 -5.10
CA LEU A 24 -2.01 -11.86 -5.62
C LEU A 24 -2.09 -10.55 -4.83
N LEU A 25 -2.12 -10.65 -3.50
CA LEU A 25 -2.21 -9.47 -2.63
C LEU A 25 -0.95 -8.61 -2.74
N THR A 26 0.23 -9.23 -2.83
CA THR A 26 1.48 -8.51 -3.11
C THR A 26 1.39 -7.77 -4.41
N ALA A 27 0.98 -8.41 -5.51
CA ALA A 27 0.85 -7.76 -6.82
C ALA A 27 -0.04 -6.50 -6.77
N VAL A 28 -1.20 -6.60 -6.10
CA VAL A 28 -2.10 -5.45 -5.89
C VAL A 28 -1.41 -4.34 -5.10
N THR A 29 -0.80 -4.67 -3.96
CA THR A 29 -0.11 -3.65 -3.15
C THR A 29 1.11 -3.06 -3.85
N SER A 30 1.84 -3.84 -4.65
CA SER A 30 3.00 -3.38 -5.41
C SER A 30 2.58 -2.40 -6.50
N PHE A 31 1.46 -2.66 -7.17
CA PHE A 31 0.89 -1.73 -8.14
C PHE A 31 0.54 -0.38 -7.52
N ILE A 32 -0.12 -0.38 -6.36
CA ILE A 32 -0.39 0.86 -5.59
C ILE A 32 0.92 1.50 -5.09
N GLY A 33 1.96 0.70 -4.86
CA GLY A 33 3.30 1.18 -4.54
C GLY A 33 3.93 2.01 -5.67
N ILE A 34 3.66 1.66 -6.93
CA ILE A 34 4.09 2.44 -8.09
C ILE A 34 3.37 3.80 -8.12
N LEU A 35 2.07 3.82 -7.80
CA LEU A 35 1.32 5.09 -7.70
C LEU A 35 1.91 6.00 -6.63
N ASN A 36 2.25 5.44 -5.46
CA ASN A 36 2.93 6.17 -4.39
C ASN A 36 4.30 6.72 -4.83
N TRP A 37 5.07 5.92 -5.56
CA TRP A 37 6.35 6.35 -6.13
C TRP A 37 6.14 7.56 -7.04
N LEU A 38 5.22 7.47 -8.01
CA LEU A 38 4.95 8.57 -8.94
C LEU A 38 4.46 9.83 -8.21
N ALA A 39 3.58 9.69 -7.21
CA ALA A 39 3.08 10.80 -6.40
C ALA A 39 4.20 11.49 -5.61
N LEU A 40 5.06 10.73 -4.94
CA LEU A 40 6.21 11.27 -4.19
C LEU A 40 7.20 11.99 -5.11
N ARG A 41 7.53 11.37 -6.24
CA ARG A 41 8.42 11.98 -7.24
C ARG A 41 7.84 13.28 -7.76
N GLY A 42 6.56 13.29 -8.13
CA GLY A 42 5.84 14.48 -8.54
C GLY A 42 5.92 15.57 -7.48
N LEU A 43 5.62 15.23 -6.22
CA LEU A 43 5.62 16.18 -5.11
C LEU A 43 6.98 16.86 -4.95
N VAL A 44 8.06 16.09 -5.00
CA VAL A 44 9.42 16.67 -4.89
C VAL A 44 9.69 17.65 -6.02
N ILE A 45 9.39 17.29 -7.27
CA ILE A 45 9.57 18.20 -8.42
C ILE A 45 8.74 19.48 -8.25
N TYR A 46 7.50 19.34 -7.79
CA TYR A 46 6.64 20.49 -7.52
C TYR A 46 7.21 21.41 -6.44
N LEU A 47 7.73 20.85 -5.35
CA LEU A 47 8.36 21.62 -4.27
C LEU A 47 9.63 22.32 -4.77
N LEU A 48 10.46 21.67 -5.60
CA LEU A 48 11.63 22.31 -6.21
C LEU A 48 11.23 23.53 -7.06
N GLY A 49 10.13 23.41 -7.83
CA GLY A 49 9.53 24.51 -8.56
C GLY A 49 9.04 25.63 -7.65
N TYR A 50 8.32 25.30 -6.59
CA TYR A 50 7.78 26.27 -5.63
C TYR A 50 8.88 27.07 -4.92
N TYR A 51 9.99 26.42 -4.55
CA TYR A 51 11.13 27.06 -3.88
C TYR A 51 12.14 27.71 -4.84
N ASN A 52 11.86 27.76 -6.15
CA ASN A 52 12.75 28.30 -7.18
C ASN A 52 14.17 27.69 -7.13
N VAL A 53 14.26 26.38 -6.85
CA VAL A 53 15.55 25.67 -6.89
C VAL A 53 16.08 25.68 -8.31
N ASN A 54 17.40 25.81 -8.46
CA ASN A 54 18.06 25.85 -9.77
C ASN A 54 17.60 24.68 -10.68
N PRO A 55 17.02 24.96 -11.86
CA PRO A 55 16.54 23.95 -12.81
C PRO A 55 17.62 22.94 -13.23
N PHE A 56 18.89 23.34 -13.27
CA PHE A 56 19.99 22.44 -13.60
C PHE A 56 20.16 21.29 -12.59
N SER A 57 19.72 21.49 -11.34
CA SER A 57 19.75 20.45 -10.30
C SER A 57 18.54 19.52 -10.35
N TRP A 58 17.46 19.88 -11.06
CA TRP A 58 16.22 19.09 -11.06
C TRP A 58 16.41 17.71 -11.65
N GLN A 59 17.16 17.62 -12.76
CA GLN A 59 17.42 16.34 -13.41
C GLN A 59 18.23 15.38 -12.52
N ALA A 60 19.23 15.91 -11.80
CA ALA A 60 20.01 15.10 -10.88
C ALA A 60 19.15 14.59 -9.70
N ILE A 61 18.34 15.47 -9.11
CA ILE A 61 17.43 15.11 -8.01
C ILE A 61 16.41 14.07 -8.50
N ASP A 62 15.88 14.25 -9.70
CA ASP A 62 14.91 13.35 -10.30
C ASP A 62 15.48 11.93 -10.50
N TYR A 63 16.71 11.80 -11.01
CA TYR A 63 17.36 10.50 -11.14
C TYR A 63 17.65 9.83 -9.80
N ILE A 64 18.15 10.59 -8.81
CA ILE A 64 18.40 10.07 -7.46
C ILE A 64 17.10 9.60 -6.81
N MET A 65 16.03 10.38 -6.93
CA MET A 65 14.70 10.03 -6.45
C MET A 65 14.15 8.79 -7.16
N PHE A 66 14.30 8.69 -8.47
CA PHE A 66 13.88 7.52 -9.24
C PHE A 66 14.58 6.24 -8.75
N ILE A 67 15.91 6.27 -8.61
CA ILE A 67 16.68 5.11 -8.15
C ILE A 67 16.32 4.74 -6.70
N SER A 68 16.31 5.72 -5.80
CA SER A 68 16.04 5.47 -4.38
C SER A 68 14.62 4.96 -4.12
N LEU A 69 13.61 5.55 -4.77
CA LEU A 69 12.23 5.06 -4.69
C LEU A 69 12.08 3.70 -5.36
N GLY A 70 12.81 3.41 -6.44
CA GLY A 70 12.82 2.09 -7.08
C GLY A 70 13.38 1.00 -6.18
N ILE A 71 14.50 1.26 -5.50
CA ILE A 71 15.07 0.34 -4.51
C ILE A 71 14.09 0.14 -3.34
N GLY A 72 13.52 1.24 -2.82
CA GLY A 72 12.53 1.19 -1.75
C GLY A 72 11.28 0.40 -2.13
N TRP A 73 10.80 0.58 -3.37
CA TRP A 73 9.67 -0.17 -3.91
C TRP A 73 10.00 -1.66 -4.01
N LEU A 74 11.17 -2.04 -4.53
CA LEU A 74 11.60 -3.44 -4.61
C LEU A 74 11.63 -4.08 -3.21
N ALA A 75 12.25 -3.41 -2.25
CA ALA A 75 12.31 -3.84 -0.85
C ALA A 75 10.90 -4.03 -0.27
N TYR A 76 9.97 -3.10 -0.58
CA TYR A 76 8.58 -3.21 -0.19
C TYR A 76 7.86 -4.41 -0.83
N VAL A 77 8.09 -4.72 -2.11
CA VAL A 77 7.52 -5.89 -2.79
C VAL A 77 7.99 -7.18 -2.11
N TYR A 78 9.29 -7.32 -1.83
CA TYR A 78 9.81 -8.49 -1.13
C TYR A 78 9.26 -8.62 0.29
N TYR A 79 9.21 -7.50 1.02
CA TYR A 79 8.68 -7.47 2.38
C TYR A 79 7.19 -7.83 2.43
N SER A 80 6.37 -7.26 1.56
CA SER A 80 4.93 -7.54 1.48
C SER A 80 4.67 -9.01 1.15
N GLN A 81 5.40 -9.58 0.20
CA GLN A 81 5.28 -11.00 -0.15
C GLN A 81 5.61 -11.93 1.02
N PHE A 82 6.75 -11.69 1.69
CA PHE A 82 7.13 -12.46 2.86
C PHE A 82 6.09 -12.33 3.98
N HIS A 83 5.63 -11.09 4.22
CA HIS A 83 4.68 -10.80 5.29
C HIS A 83 3.29 -11.41 5.01
N PHE A 84 2.77 -11.30 3.79
CA PHE A 84 1.47 -11.86 3.43
C PHE A 84 1.49 -13.37 3.44
N LYS A 85 2.56 -14.03 2.96
CA LYS A 85 2.70 -15.48 3.06
C LYS A 85 2.65 -15.95 4.53
N LYS A 86 3.42 -15.31 5.41
CA LYS A 86 3.42 -15.61 6.85
C LYS A 86 2.04 -15.39 7.49
N ARG A 87 1.34 -14.33 7.12
CA ARG A 87 0.01 -14.00 7.67
C ARG A 87 -1.13 -14.83 7.06
N ALA A 88 -0.98 -15.30 5.83
CA ALA A 88 -1.94 -16.21 5.18
C ALA A 88 -1.95 -17.58 5.85
N LEU A 89 -0.78 -18.12 6.19
CA LEU A 89 -0.68 -19.35 6.97
C LEU A 89 -1.32 -19.21 8.36
N ALA A 90 -1.23 -18.02 8.96
CA ALA A 90 -1.85 -17.73 10.25
C ALA A 90 -3.35 -17.31 10.16
N GLY A 91 -3.97 -17.34 8.99
CA GLY A 91 -5.37 -16.93 8.79
C GLY A 91 -5.65 -15.43 9.01
N ARG A 92 -4.62 -14.59 9.11
CA ARG A 92 -4.71 -13.15 9.43
C ARG A 92 -4.29 -12.24 8.27
N VAL A 93 -4.30 -12.74 7.04
CA VAL A 93 -3.82 -12.02 5.84
C VAL A 93 -4.62 -10.75 5.58
N TRP A 94 -5.95 -10.79 5.70
CA TRP A 94 -6.83 -9.65 5.44
C TRP A 94 -6.57 -8.46 6.36
N LYS A 95 -6.25 -8.70 7.63
CA LYS A 95 -5.84 -7.65 8.57
C LYS A 95 -4.55 -6.97 8.11
N SER A 96 -3.58 -7.76 7.65
CA SER A 96 -2.31 -7.22 7.20
C SER A 96 -2.47 -6.47 5.88
N PHE A 97 -3.20 -7.05 4.92
CA PHE A 97 -3.48 -6.42 3.63
C PHE A 97 -4.18 -5.06 3.78
N THR A 98 -5.26 -5.00 4.57
CA THR A 98 -5.97 -3.73 4.85
C THR A 98 -5.08 -2.69 5.52
N ARG A 99 -4.15 -3.11 6.40
CA ARG A 99 -3.18 -2.20 7.01
C ARG A 99 -2.17 -1.64 5.99
N PHE A 100 -1.67 -2.48 5.09
CA PHE A 100 -0.76 -2.05 4.03
C PHE A 100 -1.45 -1.06 3.09
N LEU A 101 -2.67 -1.37 2.65
CA LEU A 101 -3.47 -0.46 1.85
C LEU A 101 -3.75 0.87 2.57
N ALA A 102 -4.08 0.84 3.85
CA ALA A 102 -4.31 2.06 4.63
C ALA A 102 -3.06 2.95 4.67
N VAL A 103 -1.87 2.37 4.86
CA VAL A 103 -0.61 3.11 4.83
C VAL A 103 -0.35 3.68 3.43
N GLN A 104 -0.59 2.91 2.38
CA GLN A 104 -0.41 3.38 1.00
C GLN A 104 -1.35 4.52 0.62
N LEU A 105 -2.63 4.44 1.00
CA LEU A 105 -3.57 5.53 0.78
C LEU A 105 -3.24 6.75 1.64
N GLY A 106 -2.79 6.53 2.88
CA GLY A 106 -2.34 7.61 3.75
C GLY A 106 -1.12 8.34 3.19
N LEU A 107 -0.21 7.62 2.52
CA LEU A 107 0.94 8.21 1.85
C LEU A 107 0.53 9.02 0.62
N LEU A 108 -0.37 8.51 -0.23
CA LEU A 108 -0.94 9.27 -1.34
C LEU A 108 -1.62 10.56 -0.85
N PHE A 109 -2.46 10.45 0.17
CA PHE A 109 -3.11 11.60 0.79
C PHE A 109 -2.09 12.62 1.32
N ALA A 110 -1.06 12.15 2.05
CA ALA A 110 0.01 13.00 2.54
C ALA A 110 0.80 13.68 1.42
N CYS A 111 0.93 13.05 0.26
CA CYS A 111 1.56 13.66 -0.92
C CYS A 111 0.66 14.71 -1.57
N GLY A 112 -0.65 14.49 -1.60
CA GLY A 112 -1.63 15.43 -2.18
C GLY A 112 -1.91 16.66 -1.32
N VAL A 113 -1.75 16.58 0.01
CA VAL A 113 -1.98 17.72 0.92
C VAL A 113 -1.09 18.94 0.61
N PRO A 114 0.25 18.82 0.47
CA PRO A 114 1.10 19.95 0.10
C PRO A 114 0.71 20.60 -1.23
N TYR A 115 0.33 19.80 -2.22
CA TYR A 115 -0.18 20.31 -3.49
C TYR A 115 -1.44 21.15 -3.33
N PHE A 116 -2.35 20.72 -2.46
CA PHE A 116 -3.57 21.47 -2.17
C PHE A 116 -3.28 22.76 -1.41
N VAL A 117 -2.42 22.70 -0.39
CA VAL A 117 -2.07 23.86 0.47
C VAL A 117 -1.31 24.93 -0.31
N LEU A 118 -0.35 24.53 -1.15
CA LEU A 118 0.53 25.45 -1.88
C LEU A 118 -0.01 25.85 -3.26
N GLY A 119 -0.94 25.08 -3.82
CA GLY A 119 -1.45 25.24 -5.20
C GLY A 119 -2.83 25.88 -5.32
N SER A 120 -3.33 26.58 -4.29
CA SER A 120 -4.72 27.04 -4.16
C SER A 120 -5.20 28.09 -5.18
N GLY A 121 -4.39 28.47 -6.17
CA GLY A 121 -4.70 29.55 -7.10
C GLY A 121 -5.51 29.17 -8.36
N ASN A 122 -5.43 27.93 -8.89
CA ASN A 122 -5.99 27.66 -10.21
C ASN A 122 -6.22 26.16 -10.57
N ARG A 123 -6.73 25.35 -9.64
CA ARG A 123 -6.90 23.90 -9.86
C ARG A 123 -8.36 23.49 -10.17
N PRO A 124 -8.57 22.51 -11.06
CA PRO A 124 -9.89 21.95 -11.35
C PRO A 124 -10.46 21.25 -10.10
N LYS A 125 -11.76 21.40 -9.88
CA LYS A 125 -12.50 20.87 -8.71
C LYS A 125 -12.39 19.35 -8.54
N ASP A 126 -11.97 18.65 -9.58
CA ASP A 126 -11.88 17.19 -9.64
C ASP A 126 -10.75 16.63 -8.77
N GLU A 127 -9.69 17.42 -8.54
CA GLU A 127 -8.55 16.99 -7.70
C GLU A 127 -8.91 16.92 -6.21
N TRP A 128 -9.89 17.70 -5.75
CA TRP A 128 -10.37 17.66 -4.37
C TRP A 128 -11.05 16.33 -4.03
N TRP A 129 -11.84 15.79 -4.97
CA TRP A 129 -12.53 14.52 -4.78
C TRP A 129 -11.57 13.35 -4.65
N LEU A 130 -10.49 13.36 -5.43
CA LEU A 130 -9.45 12.34 -5.37
C LEU A 130 -8.77 12.35 -3.99
N LEU A 131 -8.30 13.52 -3.54
CA LEU A 131 -7.67 13.69 -2.23
C LEU A 131 -8.59 13.27 -1.08
N ALA A 132 -9.85 13.70 -1.12
CA ALA A 132 -10.84 13.32 -0.12
C ALA A 132 -11.07 11.80 -0.11
N SER A 133 -11.12 11.15 -1.28
CA SER A 133 -11.29 9.70 -1.40
C SER A 133 -10.11 8.91 -0.84
N GLU A 134 -8.87 9.40 -1.02
CA GLU A 134 -7.66 8.78 -0.47
C GLU A 134 -7.63 8.89 1.05
N GLY A 135 -7.94 10.08 1.60
CA GLY A 135 -7.99 10.30 3.04
C GLY A 135 -9.09 9.49 3.73
N VAL A 136 -10.31 9.52 3.18
CA VAL A 136 -11.43 8.71 3.69
C VAL A 136 -11.14 7.22 3.54
N GLY A 137 -10.59 6.79 2.41
CA GLY A 137 -10.18 5.41 2.17
C GLY A 137 -9.14 4.92 3.19
N ALA A 138 -8.12 5.73 3.48
CA ALA A 138 -7.10 5.41 4.48
C ALA A 138 -7.71 5.25 5.87
N LEU A 139 -8.63 6.14 6.27
CA LEU A 139 -9.34 6.06 7.55
C LEU A 139 -10.22 4.80 7.64
N VAL A 140 -11.05 4.55 6.62
CA VAL A 140 -11.93 3.38 6.57
C VAL A 140 -11.13 2.08 6.66
N LEU A 141 -10.04 1.97 5.91
CA LEU A 141 -9.19 0.78 5.93
C LEU A 141 -8.43 0.61 7.26
N THR A 142 -8.04 1.71 7.90
CA THR A 142 -7.44 1.66 9.24
C THR A 142 -8.44 1.12 10.27
N LEU A 143 -9.66 1.65 10.27
CA LEU A 143 -10.74 1.18 11.16
C LEU A 143 -11.09 -0.28 10.89
N LEU A 144 -11.17 -0.67 9.61
CA LEU A 144 -11.41 -2.07 9.21
C LEU A 144 -10.29 -2.99 9.71
N SER A 145 -9.03 -2.58 9.59
CA SER A 145 -7.88 -3.37 10.08
C SER A 145 -7.92 -3.57 11.60
N ILE A 146 -8.30 -2.53 12.36
CA ILE A 146 -8.49 -2.61 13.82
C ILE A 146 -9.62 -3.58 14.14
N TRP A 147 -10.76 -3.48 13.45
CA TRP A 147 -11.91 -4.33 13.67
C TRP A 147 -11.65 -5.81 13.35
N LEU A 148 -10.98 -6.10 12.24
CA LEU A 148 -10.51 -7.45 11.90
C LEU A 148 -9.56 -8.00 12.96
N GLY A 149 -8.72 -7.13 13.54
CA GLY A 149 -7.86 -7.48 14.68
C GLY A 149 -8.66 -7.92 15.91
N ARG A 150 -9.71 -7.18 16.27
CA ARG A 150 -10.57 -7.50 17.43
C ARG A 150 -11.34 -8.81 17.23
N ARG A 151 -11.84 -9.08 16.02
CA ARG A 151 -12.54 -10.35 15.70
C ARG A 151 -11.60 -11.55 15.80
N ALA A 152 -10.37 -11.43 15.31
CA ALA A 152 -9.39 -12.52 15.36
C ALA A 152 -8.97 -12.87 16.80
N SER A 153 -8.89 -11.89 17.71
CA SER A 153 -8.64 -12.16 19.13
C SER A 153 -9.81 -12.88 19.81
N LYS A 154 -11.05 -12.40 19.61
CA LYS A 154 -12.25 -13.01 20.19
C LYS A 154 -12.52 -14.45 19.73
N ALA A 155 -12.02 -14.84 18.56
CA ALA A 155 -12.14 -16.20 18.04
C ALA A 155 -11.07 -17.16 18.58
N SER A 156 -10.00 -16.65 19.21
CA SER A 156 -8.93 -17.46 19.81
C SER A 156 -9.17 -17.79 21.29
N ASP A 157 -10.09 -17.06 21.94
CA ASP A 157 -10.49 -17.24 23.35
C ASP A 157 -11.72 -18.15 23.51
N ARG A 158 -12.22 -18.73 22.40
CA ARG A 158 -13.32 -19.73 22.38
C ARG A 158 -12.77 -21.07 21.93
#